data_AF-A0A434ZNP5-F1
#
_entry.id   AF-A0A434ZNP5-F1
#
_cell.length_a   1.000
_cell.length_b   1.000
_cell.length_c   1.000
_cell.angle_alpha   90.00
_cell.angle_beta   90.00
_cell.angle_gamma   90.00
#
_symmetry.space_group_name_H-M   'P 1'
#
loop_
_entity.id
_entity.type
_entity.pdbx_description
1 polymer ?
#
loop_
_entity_poly.entity_id
_entity_poly.type
_entity_poly.pdbx_seq_one_letter_code
_entity_poly.pdbx_strand_id
1 'polypeptide(L)'
;MGFDLSETLRSLKPQKYTGTLERRADDDLPWVANEPAIGGPVFLDTCVYLDVLQGRAPVKVDTLLTYRRCHHSTVCLSELTHAFGRLDPKHASTKAVLETIKATVEDIPDHRLHAPDAAMWGQAGVLAGLLFRLSNLPKGEGHERRFVNDALVFLQARQLGAGVLTGNVRDFDFLTQILPTGRIILYRAPPGPQTS
;
A
#
# COMPACT_ATOMS: atom_id res chain seq x y z
N MET A 1 10.32 13.27 16.37
CA MET A 1 11.68 13.51 15.83
C MET A 1 11.51 14.28 14.52
N GLY A 2 12.34 15.29 14.25
CA GLY A 2 12.21 16.07 13.01
C GLY A 2 12.70 15.30 11.79
N PHE A 3 12.34 15.76 10.59
CA PHE A 3 12.89 15.22 9.34
C PHE A 3 14.36 15.64 9.18
N ASP A 4 15.25 14.66 8.96
CA ASP A 4 16.64 14.88 8.57
C ASP A 4 16.86 14.43 7.11
N LEU A 5 17.05 15.41 6.23
CA LEU A 5 17.31 15.17 4.81
C LEU A 5 18.66 14.49 4.59
N SER A 6 19.70 14.86 5.33
CA SER A 6 21.05 14.30 5.16
C SER A 6 21.07 12.81 5.51
N GLU A 7 20.41 12.44 6.62
CA GLU A 7 20.24 11.05 7.00
C GLU A 7 19.46 10.27 5.94
N THR A 8 18.35 10.84 5.46
CA THR A 8 17.51 10.23 4.42
C THR A 8 18.30 9.97 3.13
N LEU A 9 19.05 10.96 2.65
CA LEU A 9 19.88 10.83 1.44
C LEU A 9 21.03 9.83 1.64
N ARG A 10 21.62 9.77 2.84
CA ARG A 10 22.66 8.79 3.18
C ARG A 10 22.11 7.37 3.24
N SER A 11 20.88 7.19 3.70
CA SER A 11 20.21 5.89 3.78
C SER A 11 19.76 5.40 2.40
N LEU A 12 18.96 6.21 1.70
CA LEU A 12 18.37 5.87 0.40
C LEU A 12 19.38 5.93 -0.73
N LYS A 13 20.45 6.75 -0.63
CA LYS A 13 21.48 6.94 -1.66
C LYS A 13 20.91 7.12 -3.07
N PRO A 14 20.01 8.11 -3.31
CA PRO A 14 19.30 8.22 -4.59
C PRO A 14 20.21 8.25 -5.84
N GLN A 15 21.39 8.86 -5.69
CA GLN A 15 22.38 8.99 -6.76
C GLN A 15 23.03 7.67 -7.20
N LYS A 16 22.88 6.59 -6.43
CA LYS A 16 23.39 5.26 -6.81
C LYS A 16 22.49 4.55 -7.83
N TYR A 17 21.23 4.95 -7.95
CA TYR A 17 20.30 4.32 -8.88
C TYR A 17 20.36 5.06 -10.22
N THR A 18 21.00 4.45 -11.22
CA THR A 18 21.18 5.04 -12.56
C THR A 18 20.37 4.36 -13.66
N GLY A 19 19.92 3.12 -13.44
CA GLY A 19 19.10 2.36 -14.39
C GLY A 19 17.59 2.49 -14.16
N THR A 20 16.83 1.62 -14.81
CA THR A 20 15.40 1.41 -14.56
C THR A 20 15.19 0.18 -13.69
N LEU A 21 14.07 0.12 -12.96
CA LEU A 21 13.66 -1.07 -12.25
C LEU A 21 12.80 -1.94 -13.17
N GLU A 22 13.06 -3.24 -13.13
CA GLU A 22 12.24 -4.26 -13.76
C GLU A 22 11.64 -5.14 -12.69
N ARG A 23 10.42 -5.62 -12.98
CA ARG A 23 9.72 -6.46 -12.03
C ARG A 23 10.42 -7.81 -11.98
N ARG A 24 10.68 -8.32 -10.77
CA ARG A 24 11.23 -9.67 -10.60
C ARG A 24 10.26 -10.74 -11.12
N ALA A 25 10.79 -11.92 -11.40
CA ALA A 25 10.00 -13.08 -11.79
C ALA A 25 9.03 -13.49 -10.67
N ASP A 26 7.92 -14.15 -11.01
CA ASP A 26 6.92 -14.56 -10.01
C ASP A 26 7.53 -15.46 -8.93
N ASP A 27 8.46 -16.35 -9.29
CA ASP A 27 9.08 -17.27 -8.35
C ASP A 27 9.99 -16.57 -7.31
N ASP A 28 10.42 -15.33 -7.58
CA ASP A 28 11.25 -14.52 -6.69
C ASP A 28 10.43 -13.60 -5.78
N LEU A 29 9.09 -13.63 -5.88
CA LEU A 29 8.19 -12.73 -5.17
C LEU A 29 7.47 -13.42 -4.00
N PRO A 30 7.28 -12.71 -2.86
CA PRO A 30 6.65 -13.28 -1.67
C PRO A 30 5.13 -13.33 -1.81
N TRP A 31 4.63 -14.33 -2.53
CA TRP A 31 3.20 -14.53 -2.73
C TRP A 31 2.49 -15.06 -1.49
N VAL A 32 1.28 -14.57 -1.27
CA VAL A 32 0.37 -15.00 -0.19
C VAL A 32 0.09 -16.51 -0.22
N ALA A 33 0.18 -17.15 -1.38
CA ALA A 33 0.01 -18.60 -1.52
C ALA A 33 1.08 -19.39 -0.73
N ASN A 34 2.28 -18.82 -0.61
CA ASN A 34 3.44 -19.40 0.06
C ASN A 34 3.60 -18.90 1.50
N GLU A 35 2.74 -18.00 1.96
CA GLU A 35 2.77 -17.45 3.31
C GLU A 35 2.01 -18.36 4.30
N PRO A 36 2.58 -18.63 5.49
CA PRO A 36 1.87 -19.37 6.53
C PRO A 36 0.68 -18.57 7.06
N ALA A 37 -0.39 -19.23 7.52
CA ALA A 37 -1.54 -18.51 8.08
C ALA A 37 -1.16 -17.69 9.31
N ILE A 38 -0.36 -18.27 10.21
CA ILE A 38 0.17 -17.63 11.42
C ILE A 38 1.54 -17.02 11.10
N GLY A 39 1.79 -15.80 11.55
CA GLY A 39 3.04 -15.11 11.31
C GLY A 39 3.10 -13.72 11.94
N GLY A 40 4.07 -12.92 11.51
CA GLY A 40 4.20 -11.53 11.93
C GLY A 40 3.00 -10.66 11.52
N PRO A 41 2.89 -9.44 12.06
CA PRO A 41 1.80 -8.54 11.72
C PRO A 41 1.80 -8.17 10.22
N VAL A 42 0.62 -7.87 9.71
CA VAL A 42 0.41 -7.35 8.35
C VAL A 42 -0.01 -5.89 8.41
N PHE A 43 0.42 -5.12 7.43
CA PHE A 43 0.05 -3.73 7.25
C PHE A 43 -0.74 -3.61 5.95
N LEU A 44 -1.98 -3.13 6.01
CA LEU A 44 -2.89 -3.22 4.88
C LEU A 44 -2.74 -2.04 3.93
N ASP A 45 -2.52 -2.34 2.65
CA ASP A 45 -2.68 -1.39 1.55
C ASP A 45 -4.18 -1.19 1.21
N THR A 46 -4.55 -0.05 0.64
CA THR A 46 -5.94 0.30 0.31
C THR A 46 -6.58 -0.71 -0.64
N CYS A 47 -5.81 -1.24 -1.60
CA CYS A 47 -6.33 -2.24 -2.53
C CYS A 47 -6.86 -3.50 -1.81
N VAL A 48 -6.30 -3.87 -0.65
CA VAL A 48 -6.79 -4.99 0.17
C VAL A 48 -8.23 -4.76 0.61
N TYR A 49 -8.51 -3.57 1.16
CA TYR A 49 -9.86 -3.22 1.59
C TYR A 49 -10.83 -3.27 0.43
N LEU A 50 -10.47 -2.65 -0.70
CA LEU A 50 -11.34 -2.61 -1.88
C LEU A 50 -11.59 -4.00 -2.46
N ASP A 51 -10.56 -4.85 -2.53
CA ASP A 51 -10.68 -6.22 -3.03
C ASP A 51 -11.53 -7.08 -2.09
N VAL A 52 -11.39 -6.95 -0.76
CA VAL A 52 -12.24 -7.65 0.21
C VAL A 52 -13.69 -7.18 0.10
N LEU A 53 -13.93 -5.88 0.07
CA LEU A 53 -15.27 -5.31 -0.04
C LEU A 53 -15.98 -5.68 -1.35
N GLN A 54 -15.23 -5.91 -2.42
CA GLN A 54 -15.74 -6.34 -3.71
C GLN A 54 -15.82 -7.88 -3.85
N GLY A 55 -15.44 -8.65 -2.81
CA GLY A 55 -15.40 -10.11 -2.87
C GLY A 55 -14.36 -10.67 -3.85
N ARG A 56 -13.31 -9.90 -4.15
CA ARG A 56 -12.22 -10.25 -5.07
C ARG A 56 -10.96 -10.73 -4.35
N ALA A 57 -10.84 -10.51 -3.05
CA ALA A 57 -9.70 -10.99 -2.29
C ALA A 57 -9.62 -12.54 -2.34
N PRO A 58 -8.45 -13.13 -2.63
CA PRO A 58 -8.27 -14.58 -2.55
C PRO A 58 -8.49 -15.09 -1.12
N VAL A 59 -8.98 -16.34 -0.96
CA VAL A 59 -9.20 -16.98 0.36
C VAL A 59 -7.96 -16.93 1.28
N LYS A 60 -6.76 -16.96 0.70
CA LYS A 60 -5.50 -16.84 1.46
C LYS A 60 -5.32 -15.46 2.08
N VAL A 61 -5.80 -14.39 1.44
CA VAL A 61 -5.85 -13.04 2.03
C VAL A 61 -6.77 -13.04 3.25
N ASP A 62 -8.00 -13.55 3.13
CA ASP A 62 -8.94 -13.63 4.25
C ASP A 62 -8.36 -14.44 5.43
N THR A 63 -7.64 -15.51 5.11
CA THR A 63 -6.92 -16.32 6.11
C THR A 63 -5.89 -15.49 6.88
N LEU A 64 -5.06 -14.69 6.19
CA LEU A 64 -4.10 -13.82 6.85
C LEU A 64 -4.78 -12.75 7.70
N LEU A 65 -5.84 -12.12 7.19
CA LEU A 65 -6.60 -11.10 7.91
C LEU A 65 -7.23 -11.65 9.19
N THR A 66 -7.66 -12.91 9.16
CA THR A 66 -8.25 -13.60 10.32
C THR A 66 -7.23 -13.94 11.39
N TYR A 67 -6.06 -14.45 11.00
CA TYR A 67 -5.09 -15.04 11.95
C TYR A 67 -3.92 -14.13 12.33
N ARG A 68 -3.65 -13.08 11.57
CA ARG A 68 -2.54 -12.15 11.84
C ARG A 68 -3.06 -10.81 12.37
N ARG A 69 -2.22 -10.16 13.17
CA ARG A 69 -2.50 -8.79 13.62
C ARG A 69 -2.42 -7.84 12.42
N CYS A 70 -3.53 -7.16 12.14
CA CYS A 70 -3.60 -6.14 11.10
C CYS A 70 -3.30 -4.74 11.67
N HIS A 71 -2.44 -4.00 10.98
CA HIS A 71 -2.19 -2.58 11.18
C HIS A 71 -2.66 -1.79 9.97
N HIS A 72 -3.05 -0.55 10.21
CA HIS A 72 -3.76 0.30 9.25
C HIS A 72 -3.06 1.65 9.13
N SER A 73 -3.08 2.24 7.94
CA SER A 73 -2.55 3.59 7.72
C SER A 73 -3.67 4.62 7.65
N THR A 74 -3.43 5.82 8.18
CA THR A 74 -4.29 6.98 7.89
C THR A 74 -4.28 7.38 6.42
N VAL A 75 -3.27 6.96 5.64
CA VAL A 75 -3.26 7.09 4.17
C VAL A 75 -4.39 6.25 3.58
N CYS A 76 -4.48 4.97 3.95
CA CYS A 76 -5.56 4.08 3.51
C CYS A 76 -6.93 4.59 3.98
N LEU A 77 -7.03 5.08 5.22
CA LEU A 77 -8.24 5.74 5.72
C LEU A 77 -8.63 6.95 4.85
N SER A 78 -7.68 7.80 4.47
CA SER A 78 -7.94 8.95 3.60
C SER A 78 -8.41 8.54 2.22
N GLU A 79 -7.89 7.44 1.67
CA GLU A 79 -8.28 6.92 0.36
C GLU A 79 -9.68 6.28 0.39
N LEU A 80 -9.99 5.51 1.44
CA LEU A 80 -11.33 4.97 1.65
C LEU A 80 -12.36 6.09 1.82
N THR A 81 -12.05 7.07 2.67
CA THR A 81 -12.97 8.18 2.96
C THR A 81 -13.11 9.16 1.78
N HIS A 82 -12.18 9.16 0.83
CA HIS A 82 -12.31 9.93 -0.41
C HIS A 82 -13.61 9.60 -1.17
N ALA A 83 -14.09 8.35 -1.09
CA ALA A 83 -15.33 7.92 -1.74
C ALA A 83 -16.54 8.77 -1.33
N PHE A 84 -16.62 9.21 -0.07
CA PHE A 84 -17.73 10.05 0.43
C PHE A 84 -17.78 11.42 -0.22
N GLY A 85 -16.63 11.95 -0.66
CA GLY A 85 -16.56 13.22 -1.39
C GLY A 85 -16.62 13.06 -2.91
N ARG A 86 -16.38 11.85 -3.44
CA ARG A 86 -16.14 11.61 -4.87
C ARG A 86 -17.30 10.95 -5.61
N LEU A 87 -18.08 10.09 -4.96
CA LEU A 87 -19.17 9.34 -5.60
C LEU A 87 -20.38 10.23 -5.86
N ASP A 88 -21.08 9.98 -6.98
CA ASP A 88 -22.30 10.72 -7.32
C ASP A 88 -23.45 10.30 -6.39
N PRO A 89 -24.00 11.20 -5.56
CA PRO A 89 -25.11 10.86 -4.67
C PRO A 89 -26.40 10.43 -5.41
N LYS A 90 -26.54 10.75 -6.71
CA LYS A 90 -27.69 10.35 -7.53
C LYS A 90 -27.59 8.94 -8.08
N HIS A 91 -26.39 8.34 -8.10
CA HIS A 91 -26.21 6.98 -8.60
C HIS A 91 -26.80 5.95 -7.61
N ALA A 92 -27.58 5.01 -8.12
CA ALA A 92 -28.40 4.10 -7.30
C ALA A 92 -27.56 3.25 -6.30
N SER A 93 -26.32 2.92 -6.65
CA SER A 93 -25.44 2.11 -5.78
C SER A 93 -24.67 2.93 -4.73
N THR A 94 -24.59 4.26 -4.86
CA THR A 94 -23.69 5.09 -4.03
C THR A 94 -23.98 4.93 -2.55
N LYS A 95 -25.25 4.94 -2.14
CA LYS A 95 -25.62 4.78 -0.73
C LYS A 95 -25.10 3.46 -0.15
N ALA A 96 -25.32 2.35 -0.85
CA ALA A 96 -24.88 1.03 -0.38
C ALA A 96 -23.35 0.93 -0.29
N VAL A 97 -22.63 1.50 -1.27
CA VAL A 97 -21.16 1.55 -1.26
C VAL A 97 -20.65 2.36 -0.07
N LEU A 98 -21.21 3.55 0.18
CA LEU A 98 -20.79 4.41 1.29
C LEU A 98 -21.08 3.79 2.66
N GLU A 99 -22.21 3.11 2.86
CA GLU A 99 -22.48 2.38 4.11
C GLU A 99 -21.48 1.25 4.34
N THR A 100 -21.08 0.55 3.29
CA THR A 100 -20.08 -0.53 3.38
C THR A 100 -18.69 0.02 3.77
N ILE A 101 -18.28 1.13 3.15
CA ILE A 101 -17.02 1.80 3.50
C ILE A 101 -17.08 2.35 4.93
N LYS A 102 -18.21 2.95 5.33
CA LYS A 102 -18.42 3.45 6.69
C LYS A 102 -18.21 2.35 7.73
N ALA A 103 -18.90 1.22 7.57
CA ALA A 103 -18.77 0.08 8.49
C ALA A 103 -17.32 -0.44 8.57
N THR A 104 -16.62 -0.45 7.43
CA THR A 104 -15.20 -0.85 7.38
C THR A 104 -14.31 0.11 8.18
N VAL A 105 -14.53 1.42 8.03
CA VAL A 105 -13.76 2.45 8.75
C VAL A 105 -14.05 2.40 10.25
N GLU A 106 -15.30 2.20 10.65
CA GLU A 106 -15.72 2.11 12.05
C GLU A 106 -15.17 0.87 12.77
N ASP A 107 -14.85 -0.20 12.04
CA ASP A 107 -14.23 -1.42 12.58
C ASP A 107 -12.70 -1.29 12.78
N ILE A 108 -12.06 -0.25 12.24
CA ILE A 108 -10.62 -0.03 12.40
C ILE A 108 -10.32 0.39 13.85
N PRO A 109 -9.53 -0.39 14.63
CA PRO A 109 -9.21 -0.01 16.00
C PRO A 109 -8.20 1.14 16.04
N ASP A 110 -8.49 2.20 16.82
CA ASP A 110 -7.62 3.40 16.95
C ASP A 110 -6.16 3.05 17.26
N HIS A 111 -5.92 2.11 18.17
CA HIS A 111 -4.57 1.69 18.57
C HIS A 111 -3.81 0.91 17.48
N ARG A 112 -4.45 0.60 16.35
CA ARG A 112 -3.85 -0.05 15.18
C ARG A 112 -3.84 0.85 13.95
N LEU A 113 -4.37 2.07 14.04
CA LEU A 113 -4.36 3.08 12.99
C LEU A 113 -3.17 4.02 13.19
N HIS A 114 -2.28 4.07 12.20
CA HIS A 114 -1.01 4.78 12.30
C HIS A 114 -0.97 5.97 11.34
N ALA A 115 -0.62 7.13 11.87
CA ALA A 115 -0.36 8.32 11.08
C ALA A 115 1.13 8.47 10.78
N PRO A 116 1.53 8.76 9.53
CA PRO A 116 2.92 9.08 9.22
C PRO A 116 3.32 10.43 9.84
N ASP A 117 4.48 10.47 10.47
CA ASP A 117 5.06 11.71 10.99
C ASP A 117 5.82 12.49 9.91
N ALA A 118 6.27 13.71 10.23
CA ALA A 118 6.98 14.57 9.29
C ALA A 118 8.26 13.92 8.72
N ALA A 119 8.97 13.10 9.52
CA ALA A 119 10.15 12.40 9.06
C ALA A 119 9.79 11.36 8.00
N MET A 120 8.71 10.61 8.22
CA MET A 120 8.22 9.62 7.28
C MET A 120 7.70 10.25 5.99
N TRP A 121 7.01 11.40 6.06
CA TRP A 121 6.64 12.18 4.88
C TRP A 121 7.85 12.60 4.04
N GLY A 122 8.90 13.10 4.68
CA GLY A 122 10.13 13.50 3.97
C GLY A 122 10.84 12.31 3.31
N GLN A 123 10.92 11.16 4.00
CA GLN A 123 11.47 9.93 3.44
C GLN A 123 10.63 9.40 2.27
N ALA A 124 9.31 9.38 2.42
CA ALA A 124 8.38 8.95 1.38
C ALA A 124 8.48 9.81 0.12
N GLY A 125 8.67 11.13 0.25
CA GLY A 125 8.87 12.02 -0.89
C GLY A 125 10.10 11.66 -1.72
N VAL A 126 11.25 11.38 -1.06
CA VAL A 126 12.47 10.95 -1.76
C VAL A 126 12.28 9.57 -2.39
N LEU A 127 11.64 8.64 -1.68
CA LEU A 127 11.40 7.28 -2.15
C LEU A 127 10.44 7.24 -3.34
N ALA A 128 9.37 8.04 -3.32
CA ALA A 128 8.41 8.20 -4.41
C ALA A 128 9.07 8.81 -5.65
N GLY A 129 9.92 9.83 -5.48
CA GLY A 129 10.69 10.41 -6.58
C GLY A 129 11.67 9.40 -7.22
N LEU A 130 12.29 8.54 -6.40
CA LEU A 130 13.08 7.41 -6.89
C LEU A 130 12.21 6.42 -7.66
N LEU A 131 11.10 5.97 -7.08
CA LEU A 131 10.19 5.04 -7.72
C LEU A 131 9.72 5.57 -9.07
N PHE A 132 9.31 6.84 -9.14
CA PHE A 132 8.92 7.50 -10.38
C PHE A 132 10.04 7.47 -11.43
N ARG A 133 11.23 7.95 -11.07
CA ARG A 133 12.38 8.03 -11.98
C ARG A 133 12.81 6.66 -12.50
N LEU A 134 12.79 5.65 -11.64
CA LEU A 134 13.26 4.30 -11.98
C LEU A 134 12.18 3.45 -12.68
N SER A 135 10.90 3.80 -12.55
CA SER A 135 9.79 3.08 -13.19
C SER A 135 9.59 3.41 -14.67
N ASN A 136 10.31 4.41 -15.21
CA ASN A 136 10.18 4.90 -16.59
C ASN A 136 8.72 5.19 -17.03
N LEU A 137 7.90 5.70 -16.11
CA LEU A 137 6.52 6.07 -16.41
C LEU A 137 6.44 7.44 -17.11
N PRO A 138 5.39 7.66 -17.92
CA PRO A 138 5.14 8.97 -18.51
C PRO A 138 4.95 10.05 -17.44
N LYS A 139 5.50 11.23 -17.68
CA LYS A 139 5.29 12.41 -16.84
C LYS A 139 3.87 12.96 -17.02
N GLY A 140 3.26 13.45 -15.94
CA GLY A 140 1.99 14.18 -15.99
C GLY A 140 0.72 13.33 -15.89
N GLU A 141 0.83 12.01 -15.67
CA GLU A 141 -0.34 11.11 -15.54
C GLU A 141 -0.84 10.95 -14.09
N GLY A 142 -0.32 11.74 -13.15
CA GLY A 142 -0.78 11.72 -11.74
C GLY A 142 -0.25 10.55 -10.89
N HIS A 143 0.70 9.75 -11.41
CA HIS A 143 1.34 8.64 -10.66
C HIS A 143 2.09 9.09 -9.41
N GLU A 144 2.54 10.35 -9.36
CA GLU A 144 3.40 10.88 -8.30
C GLU A 144 2.73 10.84 -6.93
N ARG A 145 1.45 11.22 -6.84
CA ARG A 145 0.71 11.16 -5.57
C ARG A 145 0.52 9.73 -5.09
N ARG A 146 0.21 8.80 -6.01
CA ARG A 146 0.10 7.37 -5.73
C ARG A 146 1.42 6.84 -5.15
N PHE A 147 2.55 7.17 -5.76
CA PHE A 147 3.86 6.71 -5.27
C PHE A 147 4.22 7.25 -3.89
N VAL A 148 3.80 8.47 -3.55
CA VAL A 148 3.97 8.98 -2.18
C VAL A 148 3.14 8.15 -1.19
N ASN A 149 1.88 7.84 -1.53
CA ASN A 149 1.02 7.03 -0.67
C ASN A 149 1.56 5.59 -0.51
N ASP A 150 1.97 4.93 -1.60
CA ASP A 150 2.58 3.60 -1.56
C ASP A 150 3.87 3.60 -0.70
N ALA A 151 4.72 4.64 -0.86
CA ALA A 151 5.93 4.81 -0.07
C ALA A 151 5.64 5.01 1.43
N LEU A 152 4.59 5.76 1.79
CA LEU A 152 4.18 5.95 3.19
C LEU A 152 3.72 4.63 3.80
N VAL A 153 2.83 3.90 3.13
CA VAL A 153 2.33 2.58 3.58
C VAL A 153 3.50 1.62 3.79
N PHE A 154 4.46 1.59 2.86
CA PHE A 154 5.66 0.77 2.95
C PHE A 154 6.57 1.14 4.13
N LEU A 155 6.84 2.44 4.34
CA LEU A 155 7.69 2.91 5.43
C LEU A 155 7.05 2.69 6.81
N GLN A 156 5.73 2.87 6.94
CA GLN A 156 5.00 2.57 8.17
C GLN A 156 5.06 1.08 8.51
N ALA A 157 4.80 0.21 7.54
CA ALA A 157 4.90 -1.24 7.73
C ALA A 157 6.30 -1.64 8.17
N ARG A 158 7.34 -1.10 7.52
CA ARG A 158 8.73 -1.31 7.89
C ARG A 158 9.03 -0.86 9.32
N GLN A 159 8.57 0.33 9.73
CA GLN A 159 8.77 0.84 11.10
C GLN A 159 8.14 -0.07 12.15
N LEU A 160 6.98 -0.64 11.86
CA LEU A 160 6.24 -1.52 12.77
C LEU A 160 6.71 -2.99 12.73
N GLY A 161 7.66 -3.33 11.86
CA GLY A 161 8.04 -4.72 11.64
C GLY A 161 6.88 -5.56 11.09
N ALA A 162 6.03 -4.98 10.26
CA ALA A 162 4.95 -5.64 9.56
C ALA A 162 5.29 -5.90 8.08
N GLY A 163 4.65 -6.89 7.47
CA GLY A 163 4.67 -7.07 6.02
C GLY A 163 3.52 -6.32 5.37
N VAL A 164 3.76 -5.55 4.30
CA VAL A 164 2.68 -4.91 3.55
C VAL A 164 1.90 -5.98 2.79
N LEU A 165 0.60 -6.11 3.04
CA LEU A 165 -0.28 -6.94 2.22
C LEU A 165 -0.85 -6.09 1.09
N THR A 166 -0.63 -6.47 -0.17
CA THR A 166 -1.04 -5.67 -1.33
C THR A 166 -1.22 -6.48 -2.61
N GLY A 167 -2.16 -6.04 -3.44
CA GLY A 167 -2.34 -6.47 -4.83
C GLY A 167 -1.54 -5.62 -5.83
N ASN A 168 -0.91 -4.52 -5.39
CA ASN A 168 -0.05 -3.66 -6.20
C ASN A 168 1.37 -4.24 -6.31
N VAL A 169 1.46 -5.32 -7.10
CA VAL A 169 2.68 -6.12 -7.24
C VAL A 169 3.88 -5.31 -7.70
N ARG A 170 3.72 -4.47 -8.73
CA ARG A 170 4.84 -3.77 -9.39
C ARG A 170 5.50 -2.77 -8.44
N ASP A 171 4.71 -1.88 -7.85
CA ASP A 171 5.26 -0.75 -7.11
C ASP A 171 5.91 -1.22 -5.81
N PHE A 172 5.30 -2.19 -5.13
CA PHE A 172 5.85 -2.75 -3.90
C PHE A 172 7.05 -3.67 -4.14
N ASP A 173 7.11 -4.37 -5.28
CA ASP A 173 8.34 -5.03 -5.71
C ASP A 173 9.48 -4.01 -5.86
N PHE A 174 9.24 -2.91 -6.59
CA PHE A 174 10.23 -1.85 -6.78
C PHE A 174 10.67 -1.19 -5.47
N LEU A 175 9.74 -0.93 -4.55
CA LEU A 175 10.05 -0.42 -3.21
C LEU A 175 10.99 -1.35 -2.45
N THR A 176 10.81 -2.68 -2.54
CA THR A 176 11.75 -3.63 -1.91
C THR A 176 13.09 -3.75 -2.63
N GLN A 177 13.18 -3.44 -3.92
CA GLN A 177 14.47 -3.36 -4.62
C GLN A 177 15.27 -2.13 -4.17
N ILE A 178 14.60 -1.01 -3.84
CA ILE A 178 15.24 0.21 -3.31
C ILE A 178 15.54 0.08 -1.80
N LEU A 179 14.62 -0.52 -1.04
CA LEU A 179 14.71 -0.73 0.41
C LEU A 179 14.48 -2.20 0.79
N PRO A 180 15.50 -3.06 0.67
CA PRO A 180 15.38 -4.52 0.89
C PRO A 180 14.98 -4.94 2.31
N THR A 181 15.08 -4.02 3.27
CA THR A 181 14.68 -4.27 4.67
C THR A 181 13.16 -4.20 4.90
N GLY A 182 12.38 -3.71 3.94
CA GLY A 182 10.92 -3.77 3.99
C GLY A 182 10.41 -5.16 3.61
N ARG A 183 9.29 -5.57 4.19
CA ARG A 183 8.63 -6.85 3.88
C ARG A 183 7.30 -6.59 3.18
N ILE A 184 6.99 -7.40 2.18
CA ILE A 184 5.75 -7.35 1.42
C ILE A 184 5.18 -8.77 1.31
N ILE A 185 3.87 -8.86 1.17
CA ILE A 185 3.09 -10.07 0.91
C ILE A 185 2.16 -9.74 -0.24
N LEU A 186 2.37 -10.41 -1.37
CA LEU A 186 1.72 -10.07 -2.63
C LEU A 186 0.57 -11.03 -2.91
N TYR A 187 -0.52 -10.52 -3.48
CA TYR A 187 -1.58 -11.36 -4.03
C TYR A 187 -2.05 -10.82 -5.39
N ARG A 188 -2.88 -11.61 -6.07
CA ARG A 188 -3.56 -11.18 -7.30
C ARG A 188 -5.06 -11.29 -7.08
N ALA A 189 -5.76 -10.17 -7.21
CA ALA A 189 -7.21 -10.18 -7.33
C ALA A 189 -7.60 -10.42 -8.80
N PRO A 190 -8.69 -11.16 -9.08
CA PRO A 190 -9.25 -11.20 -10.42
C PRO A 190 -9.64 -9.78 -10.88
N PRO A 191 -9.61 -9.51 -12.19
CA PRO A 191 -10.06 -8.22 -12.72
C PRO A 191 -11.50 -7.96 -12.26
N GLY A 192 -11.77 -6.72 -11.85
CA GLY A 192 -13.11 -6.30 -11.47
C GLY A 192 -14.09 -6.41 -12.65
N PRO A 193 -15.40 -6.51 -12.40
CA PRO A 193 -16.39 -6.38 -13.47
C PRO A 193 -16.18 -5.04 -14.19
N GLN A 194 -16.10 -5.07 -15.53
CA GLN A 194 -16.01 -3.85 -16.32
C GLN A 194 -17.30 -3.04 -16.08
N THR A 195 -17.18 -1.93 -15.34
CA THR A 195 -18.26 -0.96 -15.22
C THR A 195 -18.37 -0.23 -16.56
N SER A 196 -19.41 -0.55 -17.33
CA SER A 196 -19.86 0.25 -18.48
C SER A 196 -20.45 1.58 -18.03
#